data_AF-A0AAD7I697-F1
#
_entry.id   AF-A0AAD7I697-F1
#
_cell.length_a   1.000
_cell.length_b   1.000
_cell.length_c   1.000
_cell.angle_alpha   90.00
_cell.angle_beta   90.00
_cell.angle_gamma   90.00
#
_symmetry.space_group_name_H-M   'P 1'
#
loop_
_entity.id
_entity.type
_entity.pdbx_description
1 polymer ?
#
loop_
_entity_poly.entity_id
_entity_poly.type
_entity_poly.pdbx_seq_one_letter_code
_entity_poly.pdbx_strand_id
1 'polypeptide(L)'
;PMDDDTLERVDALWFPDGNIILRAHNVLFRVFRGILAARSPVFADMLAFPQPDDADAIEGCPVLQLDDSAADTMYFLKALFDYEFFAPYPAKTDFDAIHGVLRLGTKYRVEPLRRRALEHLASAHPTTLPAWDALCASSPSSSPSTAPTKHPFAAGPSFDFEHLELPIITLARFARADWILPAAFYRAIAALTSAEILDGIDYTGVHVELDKSDKVCLRLR
;
A
#
# COMPACT_ATOMS: atom_id res chain seq x y z
N PRO A 1 25.70 -14.48 -13.30
CA PRO A 1 25.76 -14.55 -11.83
C PRO A 1 26.01 -13.14 -11.27
N MET A 2 24.92 -12.42 -10.97
CA MET A 2 25.00 -11.14 -10.28
C MET A 2 25.02 -11.42 -8.79
N ASP A 3 26.01 -10.87 -8.09
CA ASP A 3 26.09 -10.86 -6.64
C ASP A 3 24.94 -9.99 -6.08
N ASP A 4 23.76 -10.60 -5.92
CA ASP A 4 22.54 -9.94 -5.42
C ASP A 4 22.32 -10.24 -3.94
N ASP A 5 23.27 -9.84 -3.10
CA ASP A 5 23.13 -9.89 -1.63
C ASP A 5 23.58 -8.56 -0.98
N THR A 6 23.64 -7.49 -1.78
CA THR A 6 24.04 -6.18 -1.28
C THR A 6 22.87 -5.56 -0.52
N LEU A 7 23.06 -5.34 0.78
CA LEU A 7 22.06 -4.70 1.63
C LEU A 7 22.02 -3.18 1.37
N GLU A 8 20.84 -2.66 1.07
CA GLU A 8 20.57 -1.24 0.83
C GLU A 8 19.99 -0.59 2.09
N ARG A 9 20.44 0.63 2.41
CA ARG A 9 19.93 1.41 3.54
C ARG A 9 19.05 2.54 3.03
N VAL A 10 17.93 2.78 3.71
CA VAL A 10 17.07 3.92 3.40
C VAL A 10 17.42 5.09 4.30
N ASP A 11 18.18 6.06 3.79
CA ASP A 11 18.70 7.20 4.56
C ASP A 11 17.59 7.98 5.29
N ALA A 12 16.43 8.18 4.66
CA ALA A 12 15.29 8.87 5.26
C ALA A 12 14.68 8.15 6.49
N LEU A 13 15.00 6.87 6.67
CA LEU A 13 14.56 6.02 7.77
C LEU A 13 15.75 5.37 8.49
N TRP A 14 16.92 6.03 8.43
CA TRP A 14 18.13 5.61 9.11
C TRP A 14 18.45 6.56 10.27
N PHE A 15 17.79 6.33 11.41
CA PHE A 15 17.96 7.15 12.60
C PHE A 15 19.28 6.80 13.31
N PRO A 16 20.21 7.74 13.53
CA PRO A 16 21.52 7.47 14.13
C PRO A 16 21.45 6.84 15.54
N ASP A 17 20.41 7.19 16.30
CA ASP A 17 20.09 6.68 17.64
C ASP A 17 19.03 5.57 17.61
N GLY A 18 18.64 5.11 16.42
CA GLY A 18 17.76 3.96 16.24
C GLY A 18 18.37 2.70 16.89
N ASN A 19 17.52 1.93 17.55
CA ASN A 19 17.90 0.81 18.41
C ASN A 19 17.38 -0.55 17.91
N ILE A 20 16.84 -0.58 16.70
CA ILE A 20 16.46 -1.79 15.98
C ILE A 20 16.59 -1.56 14.48
N ILE A 21 16.99 -2.60 13.75
CA ILE A 21 17.00 -2.61 12.29
C ILE A 21 15.87 -3.51 11.81
N LEU A 22 14.96 -2.98 11.00
CA LEU A 22 13.99 -3.78 10.25
C LEU A 22 14.60 -4.12 8.90
N ARG A 23 14.55 -5.40 8.52
CA ARG A 23 15.00 -5.87 7.20
C ARG A 23 13.81 -6.37 6.40
N ALA A 24 13.55 -5.74 5.26
CA ALA A 24 12.56 -6.20 4.28
C ALA A 24 13.31 -6.54 2.99
N HIS A 25 13.42 -7.83 2.68
CA HIS A 25 14.32 -8.34 1.63
C HIS A 25 15.78 -7.86 1.82
N ASN A 26 16.33 -7.14 0.84
CA ASN A 26 17.67 -6.55 0.86
C ASN A 26 17.69 -5.10 1.39
N VAL A 27 16.55 -4.56 1.84
CA VAL A 27 16.44 -3.17 2.29
C VAL A 27 16.37 -3.10 3.83
N LEU A 28 17.15 -2.18 4.40
CA LEU A 28 17.32 -1.98 5.83
C LEU A 28 16.79 -0.62 6.28
N PHE A 29 16.09 -0.63 7.41
CA PHE A 29 15.53 0.55 8.08
C PHE A 29 15.99 0.56 9.53
N ARG A 30 16.71 1.60 9.97
CA ARG A 30 17.17 1.72 11.36
C ARG A 30 16.27 2.67 12.13
N VAL A 31 15.41 2.13 13.00
CA VAL A 31 14.29 2.84 13.62
C VAL A 31 14.22 2.59 15.14
N PHE A 32 13.13 3.04 15.77
CA PHE A 32 12.95 2.97 17.22
C PHE A 32 11.98 1.87 17.65
N ARG A 33 12.48 0.90 18.41
CA ARG A 33 11.71 -0.22 19.00
C ARG A 33 10.50 0.26 19.79
N GLY A 34 10.67 1.31 20.61
CA GLY A 34 9.61 1.85 21.45
C GLY A 34 8.44 2.44 20.65
N ILE A 35 8.71 3.12 19.54
CA ILE A 35 7.67 3.70 18.69
C ILE A 35 6.89 2.59 17.97
N LEU A 36 7.58 1.58 17.44
CA LEU A 36 6.93 0.42 16.82
C LEU A 36 5.98 -0.28 17.81
N ALA A 37 6.49 -0.64 18.99
CA ALA A 37 5.70 -1.31 20.02
C ALA A 37 4.53 -0.46 20.54
N ALA A 38 4.72 0.86 20.70
CA ALA A 38 3.66 1.75 21.17
C ALA A 38 2.53 1.95 20.15
N ARG A 39 2.83 1.83 18.85
CA ARG A 39 1.86 2.09 17.77
C ARG A 39 1.25 0.84 17.18
N SER A 40 1.90 -0.31 17.35
CA SER A 40 1.48 -1.59 16.79
C SER A 40 1.56 -2.68 17.87
N PRO A 41 0.41 -3.27 18.26
CA PRO A 41 0.42 -4.40 19.18
C PRO A 41 1.15 -5.61 18.58
N VAL A 42 1.11 -5.77 17.25
CA VAL A 42 1.81 -6.87 16.56
C VAL A 42 3.33 -6.71 16.68
N PHE A 43 3.85 -5.49 16.49
CA PHE A 43 5.26 -5.23 16.75
C PHE A 43 5.60 -5.35 18.23
N ALA A 44 4.73 -4.89 19.13
CA ALA A 44 4.94 -5.06 20.57
C ALA A 44 5.15 -6.54 20.94
N ASP A 45 4.28 -7.42 20.42
CA ASP A 45 4.38 -8.87 20.63
C ASP A 45 5.64 -9.45 20.00
N MET A 46 5.93 -9.15 18.72
CA MET A 46 7.14 -9.61 18.01
C MET A 46 8.41 -9.22 18.76
N LEU A 47 8.45 -7.99 19.29
CA LEU A 47 9.59 -7.44 19.98
C LEU A 47 9.72 -7.95 21.41
N ALA A 48 8.65 -8.45 22.03
CA ALA A 48 8.66 -8.97 23.39
C ALA A 48 9.34 -10.35 23.49
N PHE A 49 9.40 -11.11 22.39
CA PHE A 49 10.09 -12.39 22.37
C PHE A 49 11.61 -12.20 22.46
N PRO A 50 12.30 -12.91 23.36
CA PRO A 50 13.76 -12.91 23.40
C PRO A 50 14.29 -13.46 22.08
N GLN A 51 15.12 -12.68 21.38
CA GLN A 51 15.83 -13.18 20.22
C GLN A 51 16.91 -14.20 20.69
N PRO A 52 17.19 -15.25 19.89
CA PRO A 52 18.26 -16.19 20.21
C PRO A 52 19.61 -15.48 20.38
N ASP A 53 20.54 -16.07 21.14
CA ASP A 53 21.86 -15.47 21.36
C ASP A 53 22.67 -15.28 20.06
N ASP A 54 22.36 -16.06 19.01
CA ASP A 54 22.93 -15.95 17.66
C ASP A 54 22.13 -15.02 16.73
N ALA A 55 21.30 -14.14 17.26
CA ALA A 55 20.49 -13.24 16.43
C ALA A 55 21.35 -12.31 15.58
N ASP A 56 20.97 -12.17 14.32
CA ASP A 56 21.61 -11.25 13.38
C ASP A 56 21.61 -9.83 13.97
N ALA A 57 22.81 -9.29 14.17
CA ALA A 57 23.03 -7.91 14.57
C ALA A 57 23.84 -7.18 13.51
N ILE A 58 23.34 -6.04 13.07
CA ILE A 58 24.02 -5.14 12.14
C ILE A 58 24.40 -3.89 12.92
N GLU A 59 25.68 -3.54 12.94
CA GLU A 59 26.21 -2.40 13.71
C GLU A 59 25.84 -2.44 15.20
N GLY A 60 25.78 -3.65 15.78
CA GLY A 60 25.39 -3.85 17.18
C GLY A 60 23.91 -3.60 17.47
N CYS A 61 23.08 -3.37 16.45
CA CYS A 61 21.62 -3.28 16.57
C CYS A 61 20.98 -4.61 16.18
N PRO A 62 20.00 -5.10 16.95
CA PRO A 62 19.27 -6.32 16.61
C PRO A 62 18.48 -6.12 15.31
N VAL A 63 18.44 -7.16 14.48
CA VAL A 63 17.69 -7.17 13.23
C VAL A 63 16.36 -7.90 13.41
N LEU A 64 15.28 -7.32 12.92
CA LEU A 64 13.98 -7.96 12.78
C LEU A 64 13.67 -8.12 11.29
N GLN A 65 13.69 -9.36 10.82
CA GLN A 65 13.30 -9.71 9.46
C GLN A 65 11.78 -9.58 9.29
N LEU A 66 11.37 -8.92 8.22
CA LEU A 66 9.98 -8.81 7.78
C LEU A 66 9.81 -9.54 6.45
N ASP A 67 8.67 -10.20 6.30
CA ASP A 67 8.24 -10.84 5.04
C ASP A 67 7.51 -9.86 4.09
N ASP A 68 7.56 -8.56 4.40
CA ASP A 68 6.86 -7.54 3.63
C ASP A 68 7.73 -6.97 2.51
N SER A 69 7.05 -6.38 1.53
CA SER A 69 7.70 -5.59 0.49
C SER A 69 8.52 -4.44 1.11
N ALA A 70 9.72 -4.21 0.56
CA ALA A 70 10.56 -3.08 0.95
C ALA A 70 9.87 -1.73 0.67
N ALA A 71 9.15 -1.62 -0.45
CA ALA A 71 8.42 -0.41 -0.81
C ALA A 71 7.27 -0.14 0.18
N ASP A 72 6.41 -1.14 0.43
CA ASP A 72 5.30 -1.02 1.40
C ASP A 72 5.83 -0.67 2.80
N THR A 73 6.93 -1.32 3.22
CA THR A 73 7.61 -1.06 4.50
C THR A 73 8.11 0.38 4.58
N MET A 74 8.75 0.89 3.54
CA MET A 74 9.21 2.27 3.49
C MET A 74 8.04 3.26 3.66
N TYR A 75 6.96 3.13 2.88
CA TYR A 75 5.81 4.04 2.95
C TYR A 75 5.12 3.99 4.32
N PHE A 76 4.95 2.78 4.87
CA PHE A 76 4.38 2.58 6.20
C PHE A 76 5.24 3.24 7.30
N LEU A 77 6.56 3.02 7.28
CA LEU A 77 7.46 3.59 8.28
C LEU A 77 7.54 5.12 8.14
N LYS A 78 7.61 5.67 6.92
CA LYS A 78 7.53 7.13 6.71
C LYS A 78 6.25 7.70 7.32
N ALA A 79 5.09 7.09 7.07
CA ALA A 79 3.83 7.52 7.67
C ALA A 79 3.77 7.37 9.20
N LEU A 80 4.53 6.42 9.77
CA LEU A 80 4.59 6.16 11.21
C LEU A 80 5.46 7.18 11.95
N PHE A 81 6.58 7.59 11.35
CA PHE A 81 7.56 8.50 11.96
C PHE A 81 7.36 9.96 11.56
N ASP A 82 6.77 10.22 10.40
CA ASP A 82 6.47 11.56 9.89
C ASP A 82 4.96 11.70 9.62
N TYR A 83 4.31 12.53 10.43
CA TYR A 83 2.88 12.80 10.29
C TYR A 83 2.56 13.56 8.99
N GLU A 84 3.45 14.46 8.55
CA GLU A 84 3.22 15.30 7.38
C GLU A 84 3.31 14.50 6.08
N PHE A 85 4.18 13.48 6.06
CA PHE A 85 4.31 12.55 4.93
C PHE A 85 2.98 11.91 4.52
N PHE A 86 2.17 11.48 5.50
CA PHE A 86 0.88 10.84 5.27
C PHE A 86 -0.23 11.47 6.14
N ALA A 87 -0.48 12.75 5.86
CA ALA A 87 -1.53 13.52 6.49
C ALA A 87 -2.94 13.00 6.08
N PRO A 88 -3.97 13.21 6.92
CA PRO A 88 -5.34 12.85 6.58
C PRO A 88 -5.84 13.53 5.30
N TYR A 89 -6.77 12.89 4.60
CA TYR A 89 -7.51 13.51 3.48
C TYR A 89 -8.14 14.84 3.95
N PRO A 90 -8.10 15.94 3.15
CA PRO A 90 -7.79 16.02 1.72
C PRO A 90 -6.33 16.36 1.37
N ALA A 91 -5.36 16.08 2.26
CA ALA A 91 -3.95 16.23 1.89
C ALA A 91 -3.60 15.39 0.65
N LYS A 92 -2.69 15.88 -0.19
CA LYS A 92 -2.29 15.13 -1.40
C LYS A 92 -1.38 13.96 -1.01
N THR A 93 -1.54 12.85 -1.72
CA THR A 93 -0.70 11.65 -1.59
C THR A 93 -0.73 10.87 -2.91
N ASP A 94 -0.01 9.75 -2.96
CA ASP A 94 0.00 8.81 -4.07
C ASP A 94 -0.49 7.43 -3.63
N PHE A 95 -0.79 6.57 -4.61
CA PHE A 95 -1.36 5.26 -4.38
C PHE A 95 -0.33 4.28 -3.82
N ASP A 96 0.96 4.40 -4.15
CA ASP A 96 2.01 3.65 -3.46
C ASP A 96 1.98 3.87 -1.94
N ALA A 97 1.87 5.13 -1.49
CA ALA A 97 1.76 5.46 -0.08
C ALA A 97 0.47 4.91 0.52
N ILE A 98 -0.68 5.07 -0.16
CA ILE A 98 -1.96 4.49 0.28
C ILE A 98 -1.84 2.97 0.40
N HIS A 99 -1.24 2.30 -0.58
CA HIS A 99 -1.08 0.86 -0.67
C HIS A 99 -0.24 0.32 0.49
N GLY A 100 0.98 0.85 0.66
CA GLY A 100 1.88 0.42 1.73
C GLY A 100 1.32 0.70 3.12
N VAL A 101 0.76 1.90 3.33
CA VAL A 101 0.18 2.30 4.62
C VAL A 101 -1.08 1.48 4.94
N LEU A 102 -1.96 1.22 3.97
CA LEU A 102 -3.17 0.43 4.20
C LEU A 102 -2.84 -1.04 4.45
N ARG A 103 -1.94 -1.64 3.65
CA ARG A 103 -1.54 -3.04 3.84
C ARG A 103 -0.89 -3.26 5.19
N LEU A 104 0.18 -2.52 5.49
CA LEU A 104 0.94 -2.73 6.70
C LEU A 104 0.25 -2.15 7.93
N GLY A 105 -0.52 -1.07 7.79
CA GLY A 105 -1.40 -0.57 8.84
C GLY A 105 -2.47 -1.61 9.23
N THR A 106 -2.98 -2.40 8.27
CA THR A 106 -3.90 -3.50 8.56
C THR A 106 -3.17 -4.71 9.16
N LYS A 107 -2.05 -5.15 8.57
CA LYS A 107 -1.25 -6.31 9.04
C LYS A 107 -0.73 -6.11 10.47
N TYR A 108 -0.17 -4.94 10.74
CA TYR A 108 0.40 -4.58 12.03
C TYR A 108 -0.58 -3.87 12.97
N ARG A 109 -1.87 -3.77 12.60
CA ARG A 109 -2.95 -3.20 13.42
C ARG A 109 -2.67 -1.76 13.91
N VAL A 110 -2.12 -0.93 13.03
CA VAL A 110 -1.96 0.51 13.27
C VAL A 110 -3.20 1.25 12.78
N GLU A 111 -4.27 1.16 13.57
CA GLU A 111 -5.61 1.64 13.20
C GLU A 111 -5.68 3.11 12.75
N PRO A 112 -4.94 4.07 13.36
CA PRO A 112 -4.95 5.45 12.87
C PRO A 112 -4.42 5.59 11.43
N LEU A 113 -3.40 4.82 11.06
CA LEU A 113 -2.85 4.83 9.70
C LEU A 113 -3.77 4.11 8.72
N ARG A 114 -4.30 2.95 9.10
CA ARG A 114 -5.31 2.21 8.32
C ARG A 114 -6.50 3.10 7.97
N ARG A 115 -7.05 3.82 8.95
CA ARG A 115 -8.18 4.72 8.74
C ARG A 115 -7.87 5.85 7.77
N ARG A 116 -6.72 6.52 7.91
CA ARG A 116 -6.30 7.58 6.96
C ARG A 116 -6.18 7.05 5.54
N ALA A 117 -5.58 5.88 5.38
CA ALA A 117 -5.42 5.29 4.05
C ALA A 117 -6.78 4.92 3.43
N LEU A 118 -7.73 4.42 4.24
CA LEU A 118 -9.11 4.20 3.79
C LEU A 118 -9.84 5.50 3.43
N GLU A 119 -9.62 6.59 4.17
CA GLU A 119 -10.19 7.92 3.85
C GLU A 119 -9.68 8.41 2.49
N HIS A 120 -8.37 8.30 2.22
CA HIS A 120 -7.79 8.61 0.91
C HIS A 120 -8.37 7.71 -0.19
N LEU A 121 -8.42 6.40 0.04
CA LEU A 121 -8.94 5.45 -0.96
C LEU A 121 -10.44 5.67 -1.24
N ALA A 122 -11.24 5.97 -0.22
CA ALA A 122 -12.67 6.24 -0.34
C ALA A 122 -12.97 7.53 -1.13
N SER A 123 -12.05 8.50 -1.14
CA SER A 123 -12.24 9.74 -1.92
C SER A 123 -12.34 9.52 -3.43
N ALA A 124 -11.79 8.41 -3.95
CA ALA A 124 -11.95 7.98 -5.33
C ALA A 124 -13.19 7.09 -5.58
N HIS A 125 -13.80 6.56 -4.53
CA HIS A 125 -14.81 5.49 -4.60
C HIS A 125 -16.05 5.84 -3.78
N PRO A 126 -16.82 6.85 -4.21
CA PRO A 126 -18.03 7.24 -3.50
C PRO A 126 -19.08 6.12 -3.56
N THR A 127 -19.83 5.98 -2.47
CA THR A 127 -20.87 4.94 -2.31
C THR A 127 -22.27 5.39 -2.76
N THR A 128 -22.39 6.60 -3.32
CA THR A 128 -23.66 7.15 -3.82
C THR A 128 -23.49 7.68 -5.24
N LEU A 129 -24.51 7.50 -6.08
CA LEU A 129 -24.51 7.98 -7.47
C LEU A 129 -24.32 9.51 -7.56
N PRO A 130 -24.96 10.36 -6.74
CA PRO A 130 -24.72 11.81 -6.82
C PRO A 130 -23.27 12.20 -6.53
N ALA A 131 -22.62 11.53 -5.57
CA ALA A 131 -21.21 11.78 -5.27
C ALA A 131 -20.29 11.25 -6.39
N TRP A 132 -20.65 10.14 -7.02
CA TRP A 132 -20.00 9.65 -8.22
C TRP A 132 -20.08 10.67 -9.36
N ASP A 133 -21.27 11.15 -9.68
CA ASP A 133 -21.49 12.14 -10.74
C ASP A 133 -20.72 13.43 -10.47
N ALA A 134 -20.69 13.90 -9.23
CA ALA A 134 -19.90 15.06 -8.81
C ALA A 134 -18.39 14.84 -9.00
N LEU A 135 -17.88 13.66 -8.67
CA LEU A 135 -16.48 13.30 -8.90
C LEU A 135 -16.15 13.33 -10.40
N CYS A 136 -17.02 12.76 -11.24
CA CYS A 136 -16.87 12.76 -12.69
C CYS A 136 -16.86 14.18 -13.27
N ALA A 137 -17.75 15.06 -12.78
CA ALA A 137 -17.88 16.45 -13.22
C ALA A 137 -16.71 17.34 -12.79
N SER A 138 -16.01 16.99 -11.70
CA SER A 138 -14.87 17.76 -11.18
C SER A 138 -13.56 17.57 -11.97
N SER A 139 -13.50 16.59 -12.89
CA SER A 139 -12.32 16.31 -13.71
C SER A 139 -12.24 17.28 -14.90
N PRO A 140 -11.17 18.09 -15.04
CA PRO A 140 -11.07 19.12 -16.08
C PRO A 140 -10.72 18.58 -17.49
N SER A 141 -11.16 17.37 -17.90
CA SER A 141 -10.93 16.88 -19.28
C SER A 141 -12.17 16.95 -20.16
N SER A 142 -12.12 17.89 -21.10
CA SER A 142 -13.03 18.12 -22.23
C SER A 142 -12.92 17.05 -23.34
N SER A 143 -12.93 15.75 -22.99
CA SER A 143 -13.04 14.67 -23.98
C SER A 143 -14.15 13.69 -23.59
N PRO A 144 -15.19 13.49 -24.42
CA PRO A 144 -16.41 12.78 -24.05
C PRO A 144 -16.33 11.24 -24.19
N SER A 145 -15.15 10.62 -24.26
CA SER A 145 -15.04 9.20 -24.67
C SER A 145 -14.17 8.28 -23.78
N THR A 146 -13.76 8.70 -22.60
CA THR A 146 -13.06 7.80 -21.67
C THR A 146 -13.67 7.99 -20.28
N ALA A 147 -13.92 6.89 -19.58
CA ALA A 147 -14.41 6.91 -18.20
C ALA A 147 -13.56 7.88 -17.34
N PRO A 148 -14.08 8.43 -16.24
CA PRO A 148 -13.42 9.46 -15.46
C PRO A 148 -12.24 8.87 -14.67
N THR A 149 -11.15 8.57 -15.36
CA THR A 149 -9.89 8.06 -14.81
C THR A 149 -9.05 9.21 -14.28
N LYS A 150 -9.59 9.95 -13.30
CA LYS A 150 -8.74 10.80 -12.46
C LYS A 150 -9.04 10.49 -11.00
N HIS A 151 -8.25 9.58 -10.44
CA HIS A 151 -8.15 9.46 -9.00
C HIS A 151 -7.67 10.80 -8.42
N PRO A 152 -8.14 11.19 -7.21
CA PRO A 152 -7.70 12.42 -6.55
C PRO A 152 -6.27 12.32 -5.98
N PHE A 153 -5.68 11.12 -6.02
CA PHE A 153 -4.30 10.82 -5.67
C PHE A 153 -3.50 10.41 -6.91
N ALA A 154 -2.17 10.57 -6.84
CA ALA A 154 -1.29 10.09 -7.90
C ALA A 154 -1.11 8.56 -7.85
N ALA A 155 -0.58 7.91 -8.88
CA ALA A 155 -0.26 6.47 -8.84
C ALA A 155 0.96 6.18 -7.95
N GLY A 156 2.02 6.98 -8.07
CA GLY A 156 3.32 6.68 -7.47
C GLY A 156 4.25 5.97 -8.47
N PRO A 157 5.51 5.72 -8.11
CA PRO A 157 6.46 5.01 -8.97
C PRO A 157 6.17 3.52 -9.17
N SER A 158 5.47 2.84 -8.25
CA SER A 158 5.26 1.39 -8.36
C SER A 158 4.11 0.99 -9.27
N PHE A 159 3.10 1.86 -9.42
CA PHE A 159 1.90 1.59 -10.21
C PHE A 159 1.73 2.54 -11.39
N ASP A 160 1.06 2.06 -12.44
CA ASP A 160 0.64 2.88 -13.57
C ASP A 160 -0.79 3.41 -13.36
N PHE A 161 -0.99 4.71 -13.62
CA PHE A 161 -2.29 5.38 -13.55
C PHE A 161 -3.36 4.72 -14.41
N GLU A 162 -3.00 4.19 -15.58
CA GLU A 162 -3.97 3.61 -16.51
C GLU A 162 -4.59 2.30 -15.97
N HIS A 163 -3.87 1.63 -15.06
CA HIS A 163 -4.17 0.28 -14.63
C HIS A 163 -4.43 0.17 -13.11
N LEU A 164 -4.69 1.28 -12.41
CA LEU A 164 -4.72 1.31 -10.94
C LEU A 164 -5.86 0.49 -10.30
N GLU A 165 -6.91 0.18 -11.06
CA GLU A 165 -8.14 -0.42 -10.52
C GLU A 165 -7.94 -1.85 -10.01
N LEU A 166 -7.06 -2.65 -10.63
CA LEU A 166 -6.75 -4.01 -10.15
C LEU A 166 -6.04 -4.00 -8.78
N PRO A 167 -4.94 -3.23 -8.60
CA PRO A 167 -4.35 -2.99 -7.28
C PRO A 167 -5.34 -2.45 -6.25
N ILE A 168 -6.25 -1.54 -6.64
CA ILE A 168 -7.28 -1.02 -5.74
C ILE A 168 -8.23 -2.14 -5.29
N ILE A 169 -8.71 -2.99 -6.19
CA ILE A 169 -9.61 -4.10 -5.88
C ILE A 169 -8.92 -5.08 -4.91
N THR A 170 -7.71 -5.50 -5.22
CA THR A 170 -6.95 -6.45 -4.38
C THR A 170 -6.65 -5.85 -3.00
N LEU A 171 -6.31 -4.57 -2.93
CA LEU A 171 -6.09 -3.84 -1.70
C LEU A 171 -7.37 -3.68 -0.87
N ALA A 172 -8.50 -3.35 -1.51
CA ALA A 172 -9.79 -3.23 -0.86
C ALA A 172 -10.24 -4.57 -0.27
N ARG A 173 -10.05 -5.69 -1.01
CA ARG A 173 -10.29 -7.04 -0.51
C ARG A 173 -9.42 -7.34 0.72
N PHE A 174 -8.11 -7.07 0.62
CA PHE A 174 -7.18 -7.27 1.73
C PHE A 174 -7.59 -6.49 2.99
N ALA A 175 -7.99 -5.23 2.82
CA ALA A 175 -8.40 -4.35 3.91
C ALA A 175 -9.83 -4.59 4.41
N ARG A 176 -10.59 -5.49 3.76
CA ARG A 176 -12.04 -5.70 3.96
C ARG A 176 -12.86 -4.42 3.79
N ALA A 177 -12.48 -3.61 2.81
CA ALA A 177 -13.15 -2.38 2.42
C ALA A 177 -14.15 -2.66 1.30
N ASP A 178 -15.09 -3.57 1.53
CA ASP A 178 -15.98 -4.09 0.47
C ASP A 178 -16.87 -3.03 -0.18
N TRP A 179 -17.12 -1.91 0.50
CA TRP A 179 -17.87 -0.77 -0.03
C TRP A 179 -17.18 -0.06 -1.19
N ILE A 180 -15.87 -0.26 -1.38
CA ILE A 180 -15.07 0.32 -2.47
C ILE A 180 -15.25 -0.49 -3.76
N LEU A 181 -15.52 -1.79 -3.63
CA LEU A 181 -15.45 -2.74 -4.73
C LEU A 181 -16.43 -2.45 -5.88
N PRO A 182 -17.71 -2.09 -5.66
CA PRO A 182 -18.62 -1.86 -6.78
C PRO A 182 -18.13 -0.75 -7.72
N ALA A 183 -17.62 0.34 -7.15
CA ALA A 183 -17.03 1.45 -7.88
C ALA A 183 -15.75 1.03 -8.62
N ALA A 184 -14.84 0.34 -7.93
CA ALA A 184 -13.58 -0.10 -8.50
C ALA A 184 -13.78 -1.12 -9.65
N PHE A 185 -14.67 -2.10 -9.49
CA PHE A 185 -15.01 -3.05 -10.55
C PHE A 185 -15.64 -2.37 -11.77
N TYR A 186 -16.53 -1.39 -11.55
CA TYR A 186 -17.11 -0.63 -12.65
C TYR A 186 -16.03 0.10 -13.46
N ARG A 187 -15.05 0.72 -12.80
CA ARG A 187 -13.91 1.37 -13.49
C ARG A 187 -12.99 0.37 -14.16
N ALA A 188 -12.68 -0.73 -13.51
CA ALA A 188 -11.86 -1.79 -14.08
C ALA A 188 -12.45 -2.28 -15.40
N ILE A 189 -13.76 -2.56 -15.46
CA ILE A 189 -14.43 -2.99 -16.70
C ILE A 189 -14.44 -1.89 -17.78
N ALA A 190 -14.48 -0.62 -17.37
CA ALA A 190 -14.47 0.51 -18.30
C ALA A 190 -13.06 0.86 -18.83
N ALA A 191 -12.00 0.51 -18.10
CA ALA A 191 -10.62 0.89 -18.40
C ALA A 191 -9.75 -0.27 -18.90
N LEU A 192 -10.05 -1.50 -18.50
CA LEU A 192 -9.20 -2.68 -18.75
C LEU A 192 -9.83 -3.65 -19.76
N THR A 193 -8.97 -4.35 -20.48
CA THR A 193 -9.34 -5.46 -21.35
C THR A 193 -9.72 -6.71 -20.55
N SER A 194 -10.44 -7.65 -21.19
CA SER A 194 -10.77 -8.92 -20.55
C SER A 194 -9.54 -9.75 -20.20
N ALA A 195 -8.47 -9.67 -21.00
CA ALA A 195 -7.21 -10.34 -20.72
C ALA A 195 -6.55 -9.76 -19.46
N GLU A 196 -6.42 -8.44 -19.35
CA GLU A 196 -5.86 -7.78 -18.15
C GLU A 196 -6.65 -8.12 -16.87
N ILE A 197 -7.99 -8.14 -16.94
CA ILE A 197 -8.82 -8.48 -15.79
C ILE A 197 -8.66 -9.96 -15.39
N LEU A 198 -8.57 -10.88 -16.35
CA LEU A 198 -8.54 -12.32 -16.10
C LEU A 198 -7.15 -12.88 -15.80
N ASP A 199 -6.13 -12.36 -16.48
CA ASP A 199 -4.75 -12.83 -16.42
C ASP A 199 -3.89 -11.98 -15.49
N GLY A 200 -4.37 -10.79 -15.09
CA GLY A 200 -3.64 -9.86 -14.22
C GLY A 200 -2.77 -8.89 -15.00
N ILE A 201 -2.12 -7.99 -14.27
CA ILE A 201 -1.23 -6.96 -14.81
C ILE A 201 0.09 -7.00 -14.07
N ASP A 202 1.18 -6.91 -14.83
CA ASP A 202 2.52 -6.75 -14.29
C ASP A 202 2.82 -5.27 -14.01
N TYR A 203 3.14 -4.99 -12.76
CA TYR A 203 3.68 -3.71 -12.31
C TYR A 203 5.18 -3.87 -12.02
N THR A 204 5.84 -2.79 -11.58
CA THR A 204 7.28 -2.78 -11.29
C THR A 204 7.67 -3.85 -10.24
N GLY A 205 8.02 -5.04 -10.72
CA GLY A 205 8.43 -6.18 -9.91
C GLY A 205 7.30 -6.98 -9.24
N VAL A 206 6.02 -6.69 -9.51
CA VAL A 206 4.88 -7.40 -8.89
C VAL A 206 3.78 -7.66 -9.91
N HIS A 207 3.38 -8.93 -10.03
CA HIS A 207 2.19 -9.31 -10.77
C HIS A 207 0.95 -9.18 -9.87
N VAL A 208 -0.07 -8.46 -10.31
CA VAL A 208 -1.32 -8.28 -9.58
C VAL A 208 -2.47 -8.89 -10.38
N GLU A 209 -3.15 -9.85 -9.75
CA GLU A 209 -4.33 -10.49 -10.31
C GLU A 209 -5.51 -10.45 -9.33
N LEU A 210 -6.73 -10.50 -9.87
CA LEU A 210 -7.93 -10.68 -9.06
C LEU A 210 -7.92 -12.03 -8.35
N ASP A 211 -8.56 -12.09 -7.18
CA ASP A 211 -8.81 -13.38 -6.53
C ASP A 211 -9.68 -14.28 -7.42
N LYS A 212 -9.51 -15.59 -7.30
CA LYS A 212 -10.28 -16.59 -8.05
C LYS A 212 -11.78 -16.38 -7.89
N SER A 213 -12.23 -15.99 -6.69
CA SER A 213 -13.64 -15.70 -6.41
C SER A 213 -14.19 -14.56 -7.28
N ASP A 214 -13.39 -13.52 -7.52
CA ASP A 214 -13.76 -12.37 -8.35
C ASP A 214 -13.71 -12.73 -9.86
N LYS A 215 -12.79 -13.61 -10.28
CA LYS A 215 -12.71 -14.10 -11.67
C LYS A 215 -13.87 -15.02 -12.06
N VAL A 216 -14.43 -15.80 -11.13
CA VAL A 216 -15.54 -16.72 -11.42
C VAL A 216 -16.79 -15.98 -11.90
N CYS A 217 -17.08 -14.82 -11.31
CA CYS A 217 -18.21 -13.97 -11.71
C CYS A 217 -18.08 -13.46 -13.15
N LEU A 218 -16.86 -13.37 -13.69
CA LEU A 218 -16.57 -12.86 -15.03
C LEU A 218 -16.57 -13.95 -16.11
N ARG A 219 -16.37 -15.22 -15.74
CA ARG A 219 -16.38 -16.37 -16.68
C ARG A 219 -17.79 -16.87 -17.04
N LEU A 220 -18.83 -16.29 -16.46
CA LEU A 220 -20.24 -16.69 -16.67
C LEU A 220 -20.93 -15.93 -17.83
N ARG A 221 -20.18 -15.29 -18.72
CA ARG A 221 -20.71 -14.62 -19.92
C ARG A 221 -20.01 -15.11 -21.18
#